data_AF-A0A368N664-F1
#
_entry.id   AF-A0A368N664-F1
#
_cell.length_a   1.000
_cell.length_b   1.000
_cell.length_c   1.000
_cell.angle_alpha   90.00
_cell.angle_beta   90.00
_cell.angle_gamma   90.00
#
_symmetry.space_group_name_H-M   'P 1'
#
loop_
_entity.id
_entity.type
_entity.pdbx_description
1 polymer ?
#
loop_
_entity_poly.entity_id
_entity_poly.type
_entity_poly.pdbx_seq_one_letter_code
_entity_poly.pdbx_strand_id
1 'polypeptide(L)'
;MNVPDEVAADLRVAAVAAGCTVALSLALQYGLDVSAGPLLRLSPIAVYFGYLFLGKGSTGSAFENPRLWMLLTAAVTVGTGAYAVA
;
A
#
# COMPACT_ATOMS: atom_id res chain seq x y z
N MET A 1 4.59 -12.59 22.30
CA MET A 1 4.43 -11.17 22.68
C MET A 1 2.97 -10.82 22.49
N ASN A 2 2.27 -10.32 23.52
CA ASN A 2 0.87 -9.92 23.38
C ASN A 2 0.84 -8.49 22.84
N VAL A 3 0.53 -8.31 21.56
CA VAL A 3 0.55 -7.02 20.87
C VAL A 3 -0.87 -6.48 20.82
N PRO A 4 -1.13 -5.20 21.17
CA PRO A 4 -2.45 -4.60 21.06
C PRO A 4 -3.04 -4.74 19.65
N ASP A 5 -4.35 -4.97 19.53
CA ASP A 5 -5.01 -5.21 18.24
C ASP A 5 -4.82 -4.04 17.25
N GLU A 6 -4.81 -2.81 17.76
CA GLU A 6 -4.54 -1.60 16.98
C GLU A 6 -3.12 -1.60 16.37
N VAL A 7 -2.13 -2.02 17.15
CA VAL A 7 -0.72 -2.12 16.70
C VAL A 7 -0.59 -3.26 15.69
N ALA A 8 -1.28 -4.38 15.93
CA ALA A 8 -1.30 -5.50 14.99
C ALA A 8 -1.97 -5.12 13.65
N ALA A 9 -3.02 -4.30 13.67
CA ALA A 9 -3.68 -3.81 12.47
C ALA A 9 -2.76 -2.86 11.68
N ASP A 10 -2.13 -1.90 12.36
CA ASP A 10 -1.17 -0.96 11.76
C ASP A 10 -0.02 -1.70 11.06
N LEU A 11 0.59 -2.67 11.77
CA LEU A 11 1.66 -3.52 11.22
C LEU A 11 1.21 -4.30 9.98
N ARG A 12 -0.05 -4.75 9.92
CA ARG A 12 -0.59 -5.43 8.73
C ARG A 12 -0.73 -4.47 7.55
N VAL A 13 -1.26 -3.26 7.76
CA VAL A 13 -1.37 -2.26 6.67
C VAL A 13 0.03 -1.89 6.16
N ALA A 14 0.98 -1.66 7.08
CA ALA A 14 2.37 -1.37 6.75
C ALA A 14 3.03 -2.51 5.95
N ALA A 15 2.84 -3.76 6.39
CA ALA A 15 3.38 -4.94 5.72
C ALA A 15 2.81 -5.13 4.32
N VAL A 16 1.51 -4.90 4.13
CA VAL A 16 0.87 -4.95 2.80
C VAL A 16 1.44 -3.87 1.89
N ALA A 17 1.56 -2.63 2.36
CA ALA A 17 2.14 -1.53 1.59
C ALA A 17 3.60 -1.81 1.18
N ALA A 18 4.44 -2.22 2.13
CA ALA A 18 5.82 -2.58 1.84
C ALA A 18 5.92 -3.76 0.86
N GLY A 19 5.13 -4.81 1.09
CA GLY A 19 5.08 -5.98 0.21
C GLY A 19 4.65 -5.63 -1.21
N CYS A 20 3.61 -4.81 -1.36
CA CYS A 20 3.16 -4.32 -2.66
C CYS A 20 4.20 -3.45 -3.36
N THR A 21 4.89 -2.55 -2.66
CA THR A 21 5.98 -1.74 -3.24
C THR A 21 7.13 -2.60 -3.76
N VAL A 22 7.54 -3.61 -3.00
CA VAL A 22 8.58 -4.55 -3.43
C VAL A 22 8.08 -5.36 -4.61
N ALA A 23 6.89 -5.96 -4.52
CA ALA A 23 6.32 -6.78 -5.59
C ALA A 23 6.16 -6.00 -6.90
N LEU A 24 5.65 -4.77 -6.84
CA LEU A 24 5.53 -3.88 -8.01
C LEU A 24 6.89 -3.57 -8.61
N SER A 25 7.87 -3.21 -7.78
CA SER A 25 9.22 -2.88 -8.25
C SER A 25 9.87 -4.07 -8.95
N LEU A 26 9.73 -5.27 -8.38
CA LEU A 26 10.24 -6.51 -8.96
C LEU A 26 9.51 -6.87 -10.26
N ALA A 27 8.18 -6.77 -10.28
CA ALA A 27 7.38 -7.08 -11.45
C ALA A 27 7.71 -6.15 -12.63
N LEU A 28 7.84 -4.84 -12.38
CA LEU A 28 8.19 -3.87 -13.41
C LEU A 28 9.61 -4.11 -13.93
N GLN A 29 10.60 -4.24 -13.04
CA GLN A 29 12.00 -4.34 -13.45
C GLN A 29 12.37 -5.69 -14.07
N TYR A 30 11.86 -6.80 -13.51
CA TYR A 30 12.29 -8.14 -13.88
C TYR A 30 11.23 -8.95 -14.62
N GLY A 31 9.94 -8.61 -14.46
CA GLY A 31 8.86 -9.26 -15.19
C GLY A 31 8.54 -8.59 -16.52
N LEU A 32 8.66 -7.26 -16.58
CA LEU A 32 8.17 -6.45 -17.70
C LEU A 32 9.26 -5.59 -18.36
N ASP A 33 10.48 -5.60 -17.83
CA ASP A 33 11.62 -4.77 -18.28
C ASP A 33 11.30 -3.26 -18.37
N VAL A 34 10.40 -2.79 -17.51
CA VAL A 34 9.96 -1.38 -17.44
C VAL A 34 10.82 -0.61 -16.44
N SER A 35 11.56 0.37 -16.94
CA SER A 35 12.30 1.33 -16.12
C SER A 35 11.38 2.42 -15.54
N ALA A 36 10.65 2.07 -14.48
CA ALA A 36 9.77 2.99 -13.78
C ALA A 36 10.53 3.91 -12.81
N GLY A 37 10.17 5.20 -12.81
CA GLY A 37 10.71 6.18 -11.86
C GLY A 37 10.34 5.90 -10.40
N PRO A 38 11.07 6.51 -9.44
CA PRO A 38 10.93 6.21 -8.01
C PRO A 38 9.54 6.53 -7.45
N LEU A 39 8.91 7.62 -7.91
CA LEU A 39 7.55 8.00 -7.46
C LEU A 39 6.51 6.94 -7.84
N LEU A 40 6.67 6.31 -9.02
CA LEU A 40 5.77 5.28 -9.49
C LEU A 40 5.91 4.00 -8.65
N ARG A 41 7.15 3.60 -8.35
CA ARG A 41 7.46 2.44 -7.51
C ARG A 41 6.97 2.61 -6.07
N LEU A 42 7.00 3.83 -5.54
CA LEU A 42 6.56 4.17 -4.18
C LEU A 42 5.05 4.43 -4.07
N SER A 43 4.28 4.32 -5.15
CA SER A 43 2.83 4.52 -5.10
C SER A 43 2.10 3.66 -4.06
N PRO A 44 2.43 2.37 -3.80
CA PRO A 44 1.72 1.60 -2.78
C PRO A 44 2.01 2.09 -1.36
N ILE A 45 3.23 2.58 -1.08
CA ILE A 45 3.59 3.09 0.25
C ILE A 45 2.95 4.45 0.54
N ALA A 46 2.63 5.23 -0.50
CA ALA A 46 1.84 6.46 -0.35
C ALA A 46 0.48 6.19 0.30
N VAL A 47 -0.13 5.03 0.04
CA VAL A 47 -1.41 4.63 0.65
C VAL A 47 -1.27 4.42 2.16
N TYR A 48 -0.14 3.87 2.62
CA TYR A 48 0.12 3.73 4.06
C TYR A 48 0.28 5.08 4.75
N PHE A 49 0.91 6.07 4.11
CA PHE A 49 0.91 7.43 4.64
C PHE A 49 -0.51 8.01 4.72
N GLY A 50 -1.34 7.77 3.69
CA GLY A 50 -2.76 8.11 3.75
C GLY A 50 -3.47 7.47 4.96
N TYR A 51 -3.20 6.18 5.22
CA TYR A 51 -3.73 5.49 6.39
C TYR A 51 -3.28 6.18 7.69
N LEU A 52 -2.00 6.51 7.84
CA LEU A 52 -1.47 7.14 9.05
C LEU A 52 -2.07 8.52 9.34
N PHE A 53 -2.30 9.32 8.29
CA PHE A 53 -2.74 10.72 8.46
C PHE A 53 -4.27 10.90 8.41
N LEU A 54 -4.99 10.06 7.66
CA LEU A 54 -6.44 10.21 7.44
C LEU A 54 -7.26 9.07 8.05
N GLY A 55 -6.71 7.85 8.10
CA GLY A 55 -7.42 6.67 8.59
C GLY A 55 -7.27 6.45 10.10
N LYS A 56 -6.02 6.50 10.58
CA LYS A 56 -5.67 6.22 11.97
C LYS A 56 -6.22 7.31 12.89
N GLY A 57 -7.13 6.93 13.77
CA GLY A 57 -7.84 7.85 14.67
C GLY A 57 -9.07 8.52 14.05
N SER A 58 -9.46 8.16 12.82
CA SER A 58 -10.75 8.55 12.27
C SER A 58 -11.86 7.80 13.00
N THR A 59 -12.89 8.51 13.47
CA THR A 59 -14.05 7.92 14.14
C THR A 59 -15.32 8.18 13.36
N GLY A 60 -16.10 7.14 13.07
CA GLY A 60 -17.39 7.28 12.38
C GLY A 60 -17.28 7.49 10.87
N SER A 61 -16.13 7.15 10.27
CA SER A 61 -15.93 7.19 8.82
C SER A 61 -15.49 5.82 8.28
N ALA A 62 -15.64 5.61 6.97
CA ALA A 62 -15.16 4.38 6.33
C ALA A 62 -13.63 4.21 6.43
N PHE A 63 -12.88 5.29 6.68
CA PHE A 63 -11.42 5.28 6.77
C PHE A 63 -10.90 4.68 8.07
N GLU A 64 -11.76 4.44 9.06
CA GLU A 64 -11.41 3.75 10.31
C GLU A 64 -11.03 2.28 10.05
N ASN A 65 -11.57 1.66 9.00
CA ASN A 65 -11.38 0.23 8.74
C ASN A 65 -10.00 -0.05 8.09
N PRO A 66 -9.06 -0.73 8.79
CA PRO A 66 -7.73 -1.02 8.24
C PRO A 66 -7.77 -1.95 7.02
N ARG A 67 -8.82 -2.77 6.86
CA ARG A 67 -8.96 -3.63 5.67
C ARG A 67 -9.20 -2.83 4.39
N LEU A 68 -9.88 -1.69 4.49
CA LEU A 68 -10.10 -0.81 3.34
C LEU A 68 -8.76 -0.30 2.80
N TRP A 69 -7.85 0.10 3.69
CA TRP A 69 -6.52 0.58 3.31
C TRP A 69 -5.66 -0.51 2.68
N MET A 70 -5.73 -1.74 3.18
CA MET A 70 -5.04 -2.87 2.53
C MET A 70 -5.56 -3.15 1.11
N LEU A 71 -6.88 -3.12 0.91
CA LEU A 71 -7.49 -3.27 -0.41
C LEU A 71 -7.13 -2.12 -1.33
N LEU A 72 -7.13 -0.89 -0.81
CA LEU A 72 -6.73 0.31 -1.56
C LEU A 72 -5.27 0.22 -2.01
N THR A 73 -4.36 -0.22 -1.13
CA THR A 73 -2.95 -0.47 -1.48
C THR A 73 -2.83 -1.46 -2.63
N ALA A 74 -3.56 -2.58 -2.58
CA ALA A 74 -3.56 -3.56 -3.66
C ALA A 74 -4.11 -2.96 -4.97
N ALA A 75 -5.21 -2.21 -4.90
CA ALA A 75 -5.81 -1.54 -6.06
C ALA A 75 -4.85 -0.52 -6.69
N VAL A 76 -4.19 0.31 -5.87
CA VAL A 76 -3.16 1.26 -6.34
C VAL A 76 -2.01 0.52 -6.99
N THR A 77 -1.55 -0.59 -6.41
CA THR A 77 -0.47 -1.40 -6.97
C THR A 77 -0.80 -1.92 -8.37
N VAL A 78 -1.99 -2.50 -8.55
CA VAL A 78 -2.44 -3.00 -9.85
C VAL A 78 -2.64 -1.84 -10.83
N GLY A 79 -3.28 -0.75 -10.40
CA GLY A 79 -3.51 0.43 -11.24
C GLY A 79 -2.21 1.08 -11.69
N THR A 80 -1.21 1.19 -10.82
CA THR A 80 0.11 1.70 -11.17
C THR A 80 0.85 0.77 -12.12
N GLY A 81 0.79 -0.55 -11.90
CA GLY A 81 1.36 -1.52 -12.83
C GLY A 81 0.73 -1.41 -14.23
N ALA A 82 -0.59 -1.32 -14.30
CA ALA A 82 -1.33 -1.14 -15.55
C ALA A 82 -0.98 0.18 -16.24
N TYR A 83 -0.88 1.29 -15.48
CA TYR A 83 -0.48 2.58 -16.01
C TYR A 83 0.96 2.58 -16.55
N ALA A 84 1.88 1.85 -15.91
CA ALA A 84 3.27 1.80 -16.31
C ALA A 84 3.52 1.07 -17.65
N VAL A 85 2.57 0.25 -18.09
CA VAL A 85 2.65 -0.56 -19.31
C VAL A 85 1.69 -0.10 -20.42
N ALA A 86 0.86 0.91 -20.14
CA ALA A 86 -0.07 1.50 -21.10
C ALA A 86 0.66 2.54 -21.97
#